data_AF-A0A2H0WLA4-F1
#
_entry.id   AF-A0A2H0WLA4-F1
#
_cell.length_a   1.000
_cell.length_b   1.000
_cell.length_c   1.000
_cell.angle_alpha   90.00
_cell.angle_beta   90.00
_cell.angle_gamma   90.00
#
_symmetry.space_group_name_H-M   'P 1'
#
loop_
_entity.id
_entity.type
_entity.pdbx_description
1 polymer ?
#
loop_
_entity_poly.entity_id
_entity_poly.type
_entity_poly.pdbx_seq_one_letter_code
_entity_poly.pdbx_strand_id
1 'polypeptide(L)'
;MDQPTSPTPPQPQAPQNEPANEPLDVGPTPVAPKSSGALTWLIIILLIVLLGGGTYYYLFIYSGSQTSSSSSTESVTPATTPSSTTGTSTTSTAAAITKAYTSTTAIKPTAAKSIALDSDLYAILKTTFTDEVKLKEDFNGTMLTYVVNRAITAADVTSVLTDLETAGYTKMTADTSGFTVSKSSATYVFTFSVASTSKAIVEVTF
;
A
#
# COMPACT_ATOMS: atom_id res chain seq x y z
N MET A 1 -20.45 -24.00 -80.58
CA MET A 1 -19.14 -23.50 -80.08
C MET A 1 -19.49 -22.22 -79.37
N ASP A 2 -19.91 -22.34 -78.12
CA ASP A 2 -20.57 -21.28 -77.37
C ASP A 2 -19.63 -20.90 -76.24
N GLN A 3 -18.98 -19.75 -76.38
CA GLN A 3 -18.10 -19.22 -75.34
C GLN A 3 -18.94 -18.62 -74.20
N PRO A 4 -18.70 -19.02 -72.93
CA PRO A 4 -19.31 -18.35 -71.81
C PRO A 4 -18.66 -16.98 -71.58
N THR A 5 -19.47 -15.92 -71.58
CA THR A 5 -19.06 -14.56 -71.26
C THR A 5 -18.76 -14.42 -69.76
N SER A 6 -17.52 -14.05 -69.42
CA SER A 6 -17.09 -13.73 -68.06
C SER A 6 -17.90 -12.56 -67.47
N PRO A 7 -18.33 -12.65 -66.19
CA PRO A 7 -18.98 -11.53 -65.51
C PRO A 7 -17.98 -10.44 -65.15
N THR A 8 -18.36 -9.19 -65.43
CA THR A 8 -17.64 -7.95 -65.09
C THR A 8 -17.52 -7.78 -63.57
N PRO A 9 -16.33 -7.45 -63.03
CA PRO A 9 -16.17 -7.18 -61.61
C PRO A 9 -16.87 -5.88 -61.18
N PRO A 10 -17.42 -5.80 -59.96
CA PRO A 10 -18.09 -4.60 -59.47
C PRO A 10 -17.10 -3.43 -59.30
N GLN A 11 -17.52 -2.28 -59.82
CA GLN A 11 -16.79 -1.02 -59.77
C GLN A 11 -16.75 -0.48 -58.32
N PRO A 12 -15.58 -0.05 -57.79
CA PRO A 12 -15.49 0.56 -56.47
C PRO A 12 -16.32 1.85 -56.41
N GLN A 13 -17.24 1.92 -55.45
CA GLN A 13 -17.99 3.15 -55.17
C GLN A 13 -17.05 4.16 -54.49
N ALA A 14 -17.00 5.37 -55.05
CA ALA A 14 -16.31 6.49 -54.45
C ALA A 14 -17.01 6.91 -53.13
N PRO A 15 -16.27 7.36 -52.10
CA PRO A 15 -16.86 7.80 -50.84
C PRO A 15 -17.77 9.01 -51.08
N GLN A 16 -19.05 8.87 -50.69
CA GLN A 16 -19.97 10.00 -50.60
C GLN A 16 -19.52 10.90 -49.45
N ASN A 17 -19.12 12.13 -49.78
CA ASN A 17 -18.90 13.19 -48.81
C ASN A 17 -20.25 13.60 -48.22
N GLU A 18 -20.46 13.27 -46.95
CA GLU A 18 -21.59 13.73 -46.14
C GLU A 18 -21.37 15.21 -45.77
N PRO A 19 -22.33 16.11 -46.04
CA PRO A 19 -22.21 17.50 -45.66
C PRO A 19 -22.26 17.67 -44.14
N ALA A 20 -21.31 18.45 -43.63
CA ALA A 20 -21.17 18.84 -42.24
C ALA A 20 -22.46 19.48 -41.70
N ASN A 21 -23.09 18.82 -40.73
CA ASN A 21 -23.99 19.48 -39.80
C ASN A 21 -23.16 20.10 -38.70
N GLU A 22 -22.95 21.41 -38.78
CA GLU A 22 -22.48 22.22 -37.66
C GLU A 22 -23.48 22.11 -36.49
N PRO A 23 -23.06 21.69 -35.30
CA PRO A 23 -23.88 21.89 -34.11
C PRO A 23 -23.88 23.38 -33.76
N LEU A 24 -25.08 23.94 -33.68
CA LEU A 24 -25.33 25.28 -33.16
C LEU A 24 -24.61 25.49 -31.82
N ASP A 25 -23.79 26.53 -31.77
CA ASP A 25 -23.16 27.09 -30.59
C ASP A 25 -24.23 27.51 -29.56
N VAL A 26 -24.58 26.58 -28.66
CA VAL A 26 -25.32 26.88 -27.44
C VAL A 26 -24.30 27.27 -26.40
N GLY A 27 -24.17 28.58 -26.18
CA GLY A 27 -23.25 29.15 -25.20
C GLY A 27 -23.38 28.51 -23.81
N PRO A 28 -22.32 28.61 -22.99
CA PRO A 28 -22.29 27.94 -21.69
C PRO A 28 -23.40 28.51 -20.80
N THR A 29 -24.38 27.66 -20.48
CA THR A 29 -25.29 27.93 -19.38
C THR A 29 -24.49 27.88 -18.07
N PRO A 30 -24.55 28.91 -17.22
CA PRO A 30 -23.93 28.86 -15.90
C PRO A 30 -24.71 27.87 -15.05
N VAL A 31 -24.19 26.64 -14.93
CA VAL A 31 -24.63 25.68 -13.92
C VAL A 31 -24.26 26.24 -12.56
N ALA A 32 -25.27 26.75 -11.84
CA ALA A 32 -25.13 27.13 -10.45
C ALA A 32 -24.64 25.89 -9.65
N PRO A 33 -23.52 25.98 -8.92
CA PRO A 33 -23.07 24.89 -8.09
C PRO A 33 -24.07 24.70 -6.94
N LYS A 34 -24.78 23.58 -6.95
CA LYS A 34 -25.63 23.15 -5.83
C LYS A 34 -24.72 22.79 -4.66
N SER A 35 -24.57 23.71 -3.72
CA SER A 35 -23.79 23.52 -2.51
C SER A 35 -24.44 22.48 -1.59
N SER A 36 -24.05 21.21 -1.72
CA SER A 36 -24.36 20.19 -0.69
C SER A 36 -23.34 20.26 0.45
N GLY A 37 -23.06 21.46 0.97
CA GLY A 37 -22.06 21.65 2.02
C GLY A 37 -22.45 20.99 3.36
N ALA A 38 -23.75 20.87 3.64
CA ALA A 38 -24.22 20.34 4.92
C ALA A 38 -23.92 18.85 5.12
N LEU A 39 -23.98 18.05 4.05
CA LEU A 39 -23.81 16.59 4.15
C LEU A 39 -22.32 16.21 4.31
N THR A 40 -21.42 16.94 3.65
CA THR A 40 -19.96 16.76 3.80
C THR A 40 -19.50 17.15 5.21
N TRP A 41 -20.05 18.23 5.79
CA TRP A 41 -19.71 18.63 7.16
C TRP A 41 -20.20 17.64 8.21
N LEU A 42 -21.37 17.00 8.02
CA LEU A 42 -21.85 15.97 8.94
C LEU A 42 -20.96 14.72 8.95
N ILE A 43 -20.43 14.30 7.79
CA ILE A 43 -19.52 13.16 7.69
C ILE A 43 -18.19 13.47 8.40
N ILE A 44 -17.67 14.69 8.26
CA ILE A 44 -16.43 15.12 8.93
C ILE A 44 -16.62 15.15 10.46
N ILE A 45 -17.73 15.68 10.96
CA ILE A 45 -18.03 15.70 12.40
C ILE A 45 -18.18 14.27 12.94
N LEU A 46 -18.85 13.38 12.20
CA LEU A 46 -19.00 11.98 12.59
C LEU A 46 -17.63 11.27 12.70
N LEU A 47 -16.72 11.51 11.76
CA LEU A 47 -15.36 10.97 11.78
C LEU A 47 -14.54 11.49 12.96
N ILE A 48 -14.66 12.78 13.30
CA ILE A 48 -13.98 13.36 14.47
C ILE A 48 -14.53 12.76 15.77
N VAL A 49 -15.83 12.51 15.88
CA VAL A 49 -16.43 11.88 17.06
C VAL A 49 -16.03 10.41 17.19
N LEU A 50 -15.90 9.67 16.09
CA LEU A 50 -15.43 8.27 16.10
C LEU A 50 -13.94 8.16 16.49
N LEU A 51 -13.09 9.04 15.94
CA LEU A 51 -11.65 9.03 16.23
C LEU A 51 -11.33 9.62 17.62
N GLY A 52 -12.04 10.66 18.04
CA GLY A 52 -11.90 11.29 19.36
C GLY A 52 -12.56 10.51 20.49
N GLY A 53 -13.74 9.95 20.26
CA GLY A 53 -14.47 9.15 21.26
C GLY A 53 -13.82 7.79 21.53
N GLY A 54 -13.27 7.14 20.49
CA GLY A 54 -12.58 5.86 20.62
C GLY A 54 -11.27 5.96 21.42
N THR A 55 -10.50 7.03 21.22
CA THR A 55 -9.25 7.27 21.97
C THR A 55 -9.52 7.67 23.42
N TYR A 56 -10.58 8.44 23.69
CA TYR A 56 -10.99 8.78 25.06
C TYR A 56 -11.48 7.56 25.85
N TYR A 57 -12.24 6.66 25.21
CA TYR A 57 -12.72 5.43 25.85
C TYR A 57 -11.57 4.46 26.19
N TYR A 58 -10.56 4.37 25.31
CA TYR A 58 -9.39 3.50 25.50
C TYR A 58 -8.49 3.96 26.66
N LEU A 59 -8.31 5.27 26.86
CA LEU A 59 -7.55 5.84 27.97
C LEU A 59 -8.25 5.69 29.34
N PHE A 60 -9.59 5.74 29.36
CA PHE A 60 -10.36 5.63 30.61
C PHE A 60 -10.39 4.19 31.16
N ILE A 61 -10.44 3.16 30.30
CA ILE A 61 -10.41 1.75 30.76
C ILE A 61 -8.99 1.30 31.16
N TYR A 62 -7.92 1.85 30.59
CA TYR A 62 -6.55 1.45 30.92
C TYR A 62 -5.93 2.15 32.14
N SER A 63 -6.56 3.19 32.69
CA SER A 63 -6.01 3.94 33.83
C SER A 63 -6.49 3.43 35.21
N GLY A 64 -7.28 2.36 35.25
CA GLY A 64 -7.97 1.87 36.45
C GLY A 64 -7.30 0.68 37.15
N SER A 65 -6.00 0.72 37.44
CA SER A 65 -5.38 -0.25 38.36
C SER A 65 -4.06 0.25 38.94
N GLN A 66 -4.16 1.15 39.94
CA GLN A 66 -3.10 1.33 40.93
C GLN A 66 -3.70 1.15 42.33
N THR A 67 -3.87 -0.11 42.73
CA THR A 67 -4.04 -0.50 44.12
C THR A 67 -2.66 -0.74 44.73
N SER A 68 -2.30 0.17 45.62
CA SER A 68 -1.58 0.00 46.90
C SER A 68 -0.48 -1.04 47.04
N SER A 69 0.69 -0.58 47.50
CA SER A 69 1.48 -1.31 48.50
C SER A 69 2.29 -0.33 49.35
N SER A 70 1.86 -0.15 50.60
CA SER A 70 2.71 0.31 51.69
C SER A 70 3.62 -0.82 52.13
N SER A 71 4.91 -0.56 52.38
CA SER A 71 5.65 -1.17 53.52
C SER A 71 7.05 -0.57 53.71
N SER A 72 7.24 -0.01 54.91
CA SER A 72 8.38 -0.03 55.83
C SER A 72 9.85 -0.08 55.36
N THR A 73 10.58 0.92 55.87
CA THR A 73 11.97 0.98 56.39
C THR A 73 12.73 -0.35 56.51
N GLU A 74 13.94 -0.45 55.93
CA GLU A 74 15.20 -0.63 56.68
C GLU A 74 16.46 -0.63 55.79
N SER A 75 17.55 -0.21 56.43
CA SER A 75 18.93 -0.03 56.00
C SER A 75 19.66 -1.35 55.72
N VAL A 76 20.41 -1.46 54.60
CA VAL A 76 21.85 -1.84 54.54
C VAL A 76 22.44 -1.79 53.11
N THR A 77 23.67 -1.30 53.03
CA THR A 77 24.64 -1.25 51.90
C THR A 77 25.63 -2.44 52.02
N PRO A 78 26.48 -2.85 51.03
CA PRO A 78 26.47 -2.81 49.55
C PRO A 78 26.73 -4.21 48.89
N ALA A 79 26.89 -4.17 47.56
CA ALA A 79 27.68 -5.06 46.70
C ALA A 79 26.98 -6.24 46.02
N THR A 80 26.66 -6.07 44.73
CA THR A 80 26.76 -7.17 43.75
C THR A 80 26.98 -6.63 42.34
N THR A 81 28.10 -7.07 41.77
CA THR A 81 28.50 -7.18 40.36
C THR A 81 27.44 -6.87 39.29
N PRO A 82 27.70 -5.96 38.32
CA PRO A 82 26.82 -5.83 37.15
C PRO A 82 27.00 -7.06 36.25
N SER A 83 26.04 -7.98 36.30
CA SER A 83 25.92 -9.07 35.33
C SER A 83 25.41 -8.47 34.02
N SER A 84 26.35 -8.16 33.12
CA SER A 84 26.06 -7.70 31.76
C SER A 84 25.60 -8.91 30.94
N THR A 85 24.29 -9.07 30.76
CA THR A 85 23.71 -10.03 29.80
C THR A 85 22.74 -9.28 28.89
N THR A 86 23.28 -8.50 27.96
CA THR A 86 22.49 -7.83 26.92
C THR A 86 23.23 -7.96 25.60
N GLY A 87 22.93 -9.00 24.82
CA GLY A 87 23.56 -9.19 23.51
C GLY A 87 22.94 -10.26 22.59
N THR A 88 22.10 -11.16 23.10
CA THR A 88 21.72 -12.38 22.32
C THR A 88 20.50 -12.22 21.41
N SER A 89 19.69 -11.16 21.53
CA SER A 89 18.37 -11.09 20.87
C SER A 89 18.40 -10.60 19.41
N THR A 90 19.28 -9.64 19.09
CA THR A 90 19.34 -9.02 17.75
C THR A 90 19.99 -9.93 16.70
N THR A 91 21.04 -10.67 17.07
CA THR A 91 21.73 -11.61 16.18
C THR A 91 20.83 -12.76 15.74
N SER A 92 19.99 -13.27 16.66
CA SER A 92 19.03 -14.35 16.37
C SER A 92 17.96 -13.91 15.36
N THR A 93 17.47 -12.68 15.52
CA THR A 93 16.46 -12.08 14.63
C THR A 93 16.98 -11.92 13.20
N ALA A 94 18.19 -11.36 13.03
CA ALA A 94 18.78 -11.19 11.70
C ALA A 94 18.97 -12.55 10.99
N ALA A 95 19.48 -13.56 11.71
CA ALA A 95 19.67 -14.90 11.15
C ALA A 95 18.34 -15.55 10.70
N ALA A 96 17.26 -15.36 11.46
CA ALA A 96 15.94 -15.88 11.11
C ALA A 96 15.39 -15.23 9.83
N ILE A 97 15.48 -13.90 9.72
CA ILE A 97 15.06 -13.16 8.51
C ILE A 97 15.85 -13.61 7.29
N THR A 98 17.18 -13.70 7.40
CA THR A 98 18.02 -14.16 6.30
C THR A 98 17.71 -15.59 5.89
N LYS A 99 17.41 -16.47 6.84
CA LYS A 99 16.96 -17.84 6.53
C LYS A 99 15.62 -17.84 5.77
N ALA A 100 14.65 -17.01 6.17
CA ALA A 100 13.38 -16.89 5.47
C ALA A 100 13.56 -16.35 4.03
N TYR A 101 14.42 -15.33 3.85
CA TYR A 101 14.71 -14.76 2.54
C TYR A 101 15.44 -15.74 1.61
N THR A 102 16.48 -16.42 2.10
CA THR A 102 17.29 -17.36 1.30
C THR A 102 16.50 -18.58 0.87
N SER A 103 15.60 -19.10 1.73
CA SER A 103 14.69 -20.21 1.39
C SER A 103 13.54 -19.83 0.45
N THR A 104 13.29 -18.53 0.25
CA THR A 104 12.26 -18.06 -0.67
C THR A 104 12.74 -18.14 -2.13
N THR A 105 11.96 -18.83 -2.96
CA THR A 105 12.13 -18.84 -4.43
C THR A 105 11.40 -17.64 -5.01
N ALA A 106 12.08 -16.84 -5.82
CA ALA A 106 11.47 -15.69 -6.48
C ALA A 106 10.55 -16.17 -7.62
N ILE A 107 9.37 -15.56 -7.73
CA ILE A 107 8.44 -15.77 -8.84
C ILE A 107 8.28 -14.49 -9.66
N LYS A 108 7.56 -14.58 -10.79
CA LYS A 108 7.10 -13.43 -11.55
C LYS A 108 5.58 -13.31 -11.41
N PRO A 109 5.01 -12.09 -11.39
CA PRO A 109 3.57 -11.93 -11.42
C PRO A 109 3.02 -12.44 -12.75
N THR A 110 1.81 -12.97 -12.69
CA THR A 110 1.10 -13.58 -13.83
C THR A 110 -0.18 -12.85 -14.17
N ALA A 111 -0.83 -12.23 -13.19
CA ALA A 111 -2.01 -11.42 -13.41
C ALA A 111 -1.66 -10.03 -13.96
N ALA A 112 -2.46 -9.51 -14.90
CA ALA A 112 -2.20 -8.22 -15.56
C ALA A 112 -2.09 -7.04 -14.58
N LYS A 113 -2.97 -6.98 -13.57
CA LYS A 113 -2.93 -5.95 -12.51
C LYS A 113 -1.62 -6.01 -11.71
N SER A 114 -1.22 -7.22 -11.32
CA SER A 114 0.03 -7.45 -10.61
C SER A 114 1.26 -7.12 -11.43
N ILE A 115 1.28 -7.46 -12.72
CA ILE A 115 2.38 -7.11 -13.62
C ILE A 115 2.57 -5.59 -13.67
N ALA A 116 1.47 -4.84 -13.80
CA ALA A 116 1.50 -3.39 -13.85
C ALA A 116 1.95 -2.74 -12.52
N LEU A 117 1.54 -3.30 -11.38
CA LEU A 117 2.00 -2.81 -10.08
C LEU A 117 3.46 -3.20 -9.79
N ASP A 118 3.85 -4.44 -10.07
CA ASP A 118 5.19 -4.97 -9.83
C ASP A 118 6.25 -4.19 -10.63
N SER A 119 5.95 -3.74 -11.86
CA SER A 119 6.90 -2.94 -12.63
C SER A 119 7.30 -1.63 -11.94
N ASP A 120 6.37 -0.99 -11.26
CA ASP A 120 6.63 0.25 -10.51
C ASP A 120 7.22 -0.08 -9.13
N LEU A 121 6.57 -0.99 -8.42
CA LEU A 121 6.86 -1.28 -7.02
C LEU A 121 8.18 -2.02 -6.83
N TYR A 122 8.52 -2.97 -7.69
CA TYR A 122 9.71 -3.80 -7.50
C TYR A 122 10.99 -2.96 -7.55
N ALA A 123 11.05 -1.95 -8.43
CA ALA A 123 12.16 -1.02 -8.51
C ALA A 123 12.31 -0.16 -7.24
N ILE A 124 11.18 0.32 -6.70
CA ILE A 124 11.14 1.09 -5.45
C ILE A 124 11.64 0.23 -4.29
N LEU A 125 11.06 -0.96 -4.11
CA LEU A 125 11.46 -1.87 -3.03
C LEU A 125 12.94 -2.26 -3.15
N LYS A 126 13.43 -2.55 -4.35
CA LYS A 126 14.86 -2.85 -4.54
C LYS A 126 15.75 -1.68 -4.15
N THR A 127 15.34 -0.44 -4.42
CA THR A 127 16.10 0.74 -4.01
C THR A 127 16.09 0.90 -2.49
N THR A 128 14.93 0.77 -1.84
CA THR A 128 14.80 0.90 -0.38
C THR A 128 15.52 -0.22 0.39
N PHE A 129 15.53 -1.44 -0.15
CA PHE A 129 16.07 -2.63 0.49
C PHE A 129 17.36 -3.13 -0.17
N THR A 130 18.09 -2.26 -0.88
CA THR A 130 19.44 -2.52 -1.42
C THR A 130 19.53 -3.82 -2.24
N ASP A 131 18.61 -3.99 -3.20
CA ASP A 131 18.45 -5.15 -4.08
C ASP A 131 18.03 -6.47 -3.40
N GLU A 132 17.82 -6.50 -2.08
CA GLU A 132 17.50 -7.72 -1.35
C GLU A 132 15.98 -7.98 -1.25
N VAL A 133 15.31 -8.06 -2.41
CA VAL A 133 13.84 -8.23 -2.50
C VAL A 133 13.46 -9.34 -3.47
N LYS A 134 12.53 -10.21 -3.05
CA LYS A 134 11.96 -11.27 -3.90
C LYS A 134 10.43 -11.22 -3.86
N LEU A 135 9.78 -11.26 -5.01
CA LEU A 135 8.36 -11.57 -5.08
C LEU A 135 8.17 -13.07 -4.78
N LYS A 136 7.33 -13.39 -3.80
CA LYS A 136 7.05 -14.76 -3.35
C LYS A 136 5.69 -15.25 -3.83
N GLU A 137 4.67 -14.40 -3.82
CA GLU A 137 3.27 -14.77 -4.12
C GLU A 137 2.57 -13.64 -4.88
N ASP A 138 1.69 -14.02 -5.83
CA ASP A 138 0.88 -13.13 -6.68
C ASP A 138 -0.64 -13.30 -6.44
N PHE A 139 -1.04 -14.36 -5.71
CA PHE A 139 -2.42 -14.72 -5.40
C PHE A 139 -3.44 -14.37 -6.53
N ASN A 140 -3.08 -14.70 -7.78
CA ASN A 140 -3.86 -14.42 -8.99
C ASN A 140 -4.31 -12.94 -9.17
N GLY A 141 -3.50 -11.97 -8.77
CA GLY A 141 -3.80 -10.56 -9.01
C GLY A 141 -4.61 -9.86 -7.93
N THR A 142 -4.82 -10.50 -6.78
CA THR A 142 -5.48 -9.87 -5.62
C THR A 142 -4.50 -9.52 -4.50
N MET A 143 -3.29 -10.08 -4.52
CA MET A 143 -2.27 -9.73 -3.53
C MET A 143 -0.85 -10.03 -4.04
N LEU A 144 0.08 -9.10 -3.83
CA LEU A 144 1.50 -9.36 -4.01
C LEU A 144 2.20 -9.46 -2.65
N THR A 145 3.01 -10.49 -2.47
CA THR A 145 3.80 -10.69 -1.24
C THR A 145 5.28 -10.70 -1.59
N TYR A 146 6.01 -9.71 -1.09
CA TYR A 146 7.46 -9.60 -1.23
C TYR A 146 8.16 -9.98 0.07
N VAL A 147 9.33 -10.62 -0.05
CA VAL A 147 10.20 -10.96 1.08
C VAL A 147 11.50 -10.17 0.96
N VAL A 148 11.94 -9.59 2.07
CA VAL A 148 13.19 -8.80 2.14
C VAL A 148 14.20 -9.40 3.12
N ASN A 149 15.50 -9.19 2.89
CA ASN A 149 16.58 -9.83 3.66
C ASN A 149 17.02 -9.07 4.92
N ARG A 150 16.22 -8.10 5.39
CA ARG A 150 16.50 -7.35 6.62
C ARG A 150 15.23 -6.96 7.34
N ALA A 151 15.35 -6.63 8.62
CA ALA A 151 14.21 -6.09 9.36
C ALA A 151 13.69 -4.81 8.70
N ILE A 152 12.36 -4.70 8.57
CA ILE A 152 11.68 -3.50 8.07
C ILE A 152 11.47 -2.54 9.25
N THR A 153 11.84 -1.29 9.04
CA THR A 153 11.68 -0.18 9.99
C THR A 153 10.58 0.78 9.52
N ALA A 154 10.07 1.62 10.42
CA ALA A 154 9.11 2.68 10.03
C ALA A 154 9.71 3.69 9.04
N ALA A 155 11.04 3.88 9.06
CA ALA A 155 11.73 4.73 8.08
C ALA A 155 11.68 4.14 6.67
N ASP A 156 11.77 2.80 6.56
CA ASP A 156 11.62 2.12 5.27
C ASP A 156 10.20 2.30 4.72
N VAL A 157 9.17 2.13 5.57
CA VAL A 157 7.76 2.37 5.19
C VAL A 157 7.57 3.78 4.65
N THR A 158 8.13 4.78 5.33
CA THR A 158 8.07 6.19 4.92
C THR A 158 8.80 6.43 3.61
N SER A 159 9.94 5.77 3.40
CA SER A 159 10.73 5.89 2.16
C SER A 159 9.97 5.30 0.97
N VAL A 160 9.42 4.08 1.11
CA VAL A 160 8.60 3.45 0.05
C VAL A 160 7.41 4.32 -0.31
N LEU A 161 6.72 4.89 0.69
CA LEU A 161 5.59 5.79 0.46
C LEU A 161 6.00 7.04 -0.32
N THR A 162 7.13 7.66 0.05
CA THR A 162 7.65 8.86 -0.63
C THR A 162 8.03 8.57 -2.08
N ASP A 163 8.65 7.41 -2.33
CA ASP A 163 9.03 6.98 -3.68
C ASP A 163 7.78 6.66 -4.53
N LEU A 164 6.73 6.07 -3.93
CA LEU A 164 5.44 5.87 -4.59
C LEU A 164 4.75 7.19 -4.92
N GLU A 165 4.75 8.17 -4.00
CA GLU A 165 4.20 9.51 -4.27
C GLU A 165 4.95 10.17 -5.45
N THR A 166 6.28 10.02 -5.51
CA THR A 166 7.10 10.48 -6.64
C THR A 166 6.76 9.76 -7.94
N ALA A 167 6.40 8.48 -7.89
CA ALA A 167 5.92 7.67 -9.02
C ALA A 167 4.44 7.93 -9.40
N GLY A 168 3.81 8.96 -8.82
CA GLY A 168 2.47 9.42 -9.16
C GLY A 168 1.34 8.72 -8.41
N TYR A 169 1.64 8.02 -7.32
CA TYR A 169 0.60 7.50 -6.42
C TYR A 169 0.14 8.61 -5.46
N THR A 170 -1.15 8.59 -5.10
CA THR A 170 -1.73 9.53 -4.13
C THR A 170 -1.96 8.84 -2.80
N LYS A 171 -1.31 9.30 -1.73
CA LYS A 171 -1.55 8.83 -0.36
C LYS A 171 -2.98 9.10 0.09
N MET A 172 -3.60 8.09 0.69
CA MET A 172 -4.93 8.15 1.31
C MET A 172 -4.83 8.06 2.84
N THR A 173 -4.15 7.02 3.34
CA THR A 173 -3.90 6.80 4.77
C THR A 173 -2.47 6.33 4.96
N ALA A 174 -1.90 6.54 6.15
CA ALA A 174 -0.57 6.05 6.50
C ALA A 174 -0.46 5.81 8.01
N ASP A 175 0.26 4.76 8.37
CA ASP A 175 0.66 4.42 9.73
C ASP A 175 2.11 3.89 9.74
N THR A 176 2.60 3.42 10.89
CA THR A 176 3.99 2.95 11.04
C THR A 176 4.25 1.59 10.42
N SER A 177 3.21 0.84 10.09
CA SER A 177 3.23 -0.53 9.57
C SER A 177 2.65 -0.66 8.16
N GLY A 178 2.14 0.41 7.57
CA GLY A 178 1.40 0.33 6.33
C GLY A 178 0.84 1.67 5.88
N PHE A 179 0.28 1.67 4.68
CA PHE A 179 -0.40 2.82 4.10
C PHE A 179 -1.33 2.39 2.98
N THR A 180 -2.28 3.25 2.65
CA THR A 180 -3.14 3.11 1.48
C THR A 180 -2.82 4.20 0.49
N VAL A 181 -2.63 3.84 -0.78
CA VAL A 181 -2.39 4.76 -1.89
C VAL A 181 -3.36 4.47 -3.04
N SER A 182 -3.52 5.43 -3.94
CA SER A 182 -4.30 5.26 -5.17
C SER A 182 -3.53 5.70 -6.40
N LYS A 183 -3.76 5.06 -7.55
CA LYS A 183 -3.23 5.44 -8.87
C LYS A 183 -4.19 4.97 -9.96
N SER A 184 -4.55 5.86 -10.88
CA SER A 184 -5.44 5.55 -12.02
C SER A 184 -6.71 4.77 -11.62
N SER A 185 -7.47 5.31 -10.65
CA SER A 185 -8.69 4.76 -10.03
C SER A 185 -8.57 3.45 -9.24
N ALA A 186 -7.39 2.83 -9.18
CA ALA A 186 -7.13 1.69 -8.30
C ALA A 186 -6.62 2.14 -6.93
N THR A 187 -6.98 1.38 -5.89
CA THR A 187 -6.51 1.55 -4.51
C THR A 187 -5.60 0.39 -4.16
N TYR A 188 -4.52 0.67 -3.45
CA TYR A 188 -3.53 -0.33 -3.03
C TYR A 188 -3.28 -0.18 -1.54
N VAL A 189 -3.43 -1.28 -0.81
CA VAL A 189 -3.19 -1.33 0.64
C VAL A 189 -1.86 -2.03 0.87
N PHE A 190 -0.88 -1.30 1.38
CA PHE A 190 0.45 -1.78 1.72
C PHE A 190 0.52 -2.13 3.21
N THR A 191 0.95 -3.34 3.51
CA THR A 191 1.20 -3.82 4.88
C THR A 191 2.63 -4.34 4.99
N PHE A 192 3.36 -3.85 5.98
CA PHE A 192 4.75 -4.18 6.25
C PHE A 192 4.85 -4.91 7.59
N SER A 193 5.61 -6.00 7.63
CA SER A 193 5.89 -6.71 8.89
C SER A 193 6.99 -5.99 9.70
N VAL A 194 6.71 -4.77 10.14
CA VAL A 194 7.64 -3.91 10.89
C VAL A 194 8.00 -4.56 12.23
N ALA A 195 9.28 -4.51 12.60
CA ALA A 195 9.81 -5.12 13.82
C ALA A 195 9.56 -6.64 13.96
N SER A 196 9.23 -7.33 12.87
CA SER A 196 9.11 -8.79 12.86
C SER A 196 10.48 -9.45 13.06
N THR A 197 10.52 -10.43 13.96
CA THR A 197 11.75 -11.15 14.32
C THR A 197 11.98 -12.43 13.51
N SER A 198 11.03 -12.82 12.66
CA SER A 198 11.04 -14.12 11.98
C SER A 198 11.05 -14.03 10.45
N LYS A 199 10.38 -13.01 9.90
CA LYS A 199 10.24 -12.79 8.46
C LYS A 199 9.95 -11.33 8.19
N ALA A 200 10.57 -10.78 7.15
CA ALA A 200 10.36 -9.41 6.73
C ALA A 200 9.62 -9.42 5.39
N ILE A 201 8.36 -8.98 5.41
CA ILE A 201 7.41 -9.10 4.31
C ILE A 201 6.76 -7.75 4.03
N VAL A 202 6.56 -7.48 2.74
CA VAL A 202 5.68 -6.41 2.24
C VAL A 202 4.53 -7.06 1.49
N GLU A 203 3.30 -6.84 1.95
CA GLU A 203 2.08 -7.30 1.29
C GLU A 203 1.35 -6.12 0.66
N VAL A 204 0.85 -6.32 -0.56
CA VAL A 204 0.07 -5.31 -1.27
C VAL A 204 -1.22 -5.94 -1.78
N THR A 205 -2.36 -5.40 -1.34
CA THR A 205 -3.69 -5.85 -1.77
C THR A 205 -4.33 -4.80 -2.68
N PHE A 206 -5.11 -5.25 -3.67
CA PHE A 206 -5.79 -4.43 -4.70
C PHE A 206 -7.30 -4.31 -4.47
#